data_AF-A0AAW3ME77-F1
#
_entry.id   AF-A0AAW3ME77-F1
#
_cell.length_a   1.000
_cell.length_b   1.000
_cell.length_c   1.000
_cell.angle_alpha   90.00
_cell.angle_beta   90.00
_cell.angle_gamma   90.00
#
_symmetry.space_group_name_H-M   'P 1'
#
loop_
_entity.id
_entity.type
_entity.pdbx_description
1 polymer ?
#
loop_
_entity_poly.entity_id
_entity_poly.type
_entity_poly.pdbx_seq_one_letter_code
_entity_poly.pdbx_strand_id
1 'polypeptide(L)'
;MDAEQLINDMLDQAETPQEEENLLDGASLTDAARDGTYAIDFKRGRFAGKVTGEQAVIQRVIKYVLTPRGEVAVYPGSDTEDVEDDVYGSYIFGLVGEVYRSNEEVTQALQGVCDIALNELPDVQSLTVAEATIQGDTVQARIVVQLQNGTETEVAVDGIGV
;
A
#
# COMPACT_ATOMS: atom_id res chain seq x y z
N MET A 1 26.92 23.48 -1.24
CA MET A 1 26.36 22.18 -1.60
C MET A 1 25.58 21.76 -0.38
N ASP A 2 24.26 21.87 -0.45
CA ASP A 2 23.41 21.37 0.63
C ASP A 2 23.46 19.83 0.65
N ALA A 3 23.11 19.23 1.79
CA ALA A 3 23.12 17.78 1.92
C ALA A 3 22.11 17.10 0.98
N GLU A 4 21.10 17.84 0.50
CA GLU A 4 20.06 17.35 -0.38
C GLU A 4 20.57 17.16 -1.82
N GLN A 5 21.39 18.08 -2.32
CA GLN A 5 22.06 18.05 -3.62
C GLN A 5 23.08 16.92 -3.68
N LEU A 6 23.88 16.76 -2.61
CA LEU A 6 24.87 15.69 -2.56
C LEU A 6 24.22 14.30 -2.64
N ILE A 7 23.10 14.11 -1.96
CA ILE A 7 22.39 12.83 -1.93
C ILE A 7 21.64 12.57 -3.23
N ASN A 8 21.02 13.60 -3.84
CA ASN A 8 20.35 13.45 -5.13
C ASN A 8 21.35 13.13 -6.25
N ASP A 9 22.52 13.78 -6.26
CA ASP A 9 23.59 13.49 -7.22
C ASP A 9 24.19 12.08 -7.06
N MET A 10 24.14 11.52 -5.84
CA MET A 10 24.59 10.14 -5.56
C MET A 10 23.55 9.09 -5.94
N LEU A 11 22.25 9.39 -5.83
CA LEU A 11 21.16 8.50 -6.23
C LEU A 11 21.02 8.40 -7.75
N ASP A 12 21.23 9.50 -8.48
CA ASP A 12 21.27 9.48 -9.95
C ASP A 12 22.48 8.69 -10.50
N GLN A 13 23.46 8.36 -9.65
CA GLN A 13 24.64 7.58 -10.00
C GLN A 13 24.55 6.10 -9.56
N ALA A 14 23.51 5.71 -8.80
CA ALA A 14 23.32 4.32 -8.40
C ALA A 14 22.56 3.57 -9.50
N GLU A 15 23.28 2.70 -10.23
CA GLU A 15 22.71 1.96 -11.37
C GLU A 15 22.13 0.59 -10.96
N THR A 16 22.37 0.15 -9.72
CA THR A 16 21.96 -1.17 -9.23
C THR A 16 21.26 -1.16 -7.86
N PRO A 17 20.36 -2.13 -7.58
CA PRO A 17 19.67 -2.24 -6.29
C PRO A 17 20.60 -2.36 -5.07
N GLN A 18 21.80 -2.91 -5.25
CA GLN A 18 22.79 -3.08 -4.19
C GLN A 18 23.48 -1.75 -3.83
N GLU A 19 23.63 -0.84 -4.79
CA GLU A 19 24.20 0.50 -4.59
C GLU A 19 23.21 1.43 -3.89
N GLU A 20 21.90 1.28 -4.18
CA GLU A 20 20.82 1.95 -3.43
C GLU A 20 20.77 1.50 -1.96
N GLU A 21 20.99 0.21 -1.68
CA GLU A 21 20.99 -0.35 -0.34
C GLU A 21 22.17 0.15 0.51
N ASN A 22 23.35 0.27 -0.10
CA ASN A 22 24.56 0.80 0.54
C ASN A 22 24.48 2.32 0.84
N LEU A 23 23.61 3.06 0.14
CA LEU A 23 23.36 4.48 0.43
C LEU A 23 22.53 4.70 1.71
N LEU A 24 21.76 3.69 2.14
CA LEU A 24 20.91 3.74 3.33
C LEU A 24 21.65 3.34 4.61
N ASP A 25 22.73 2.56 4.51
CA ASP A 25 23.51 2.03 5.64
C ASP A 25 24.31 3.10 6.42
N GLY A 26 24.35 4.34 5.93
CA GLY A 26 25.00 5.49 6.57
C GLY A 26 24.06 6.58 7.11
N ALA A 27 22.74 6.44 6.97
CA ALA A 27 21.78 7.47 7.37
C ALA A 27 21.43 7.35 8.87
N SER A 28 21.99 8.25 9.69
CA SER A 28 21.70 8.32 11.13
C SER A 28 20.20 8.49 11.39
N LEU A 29 19.61 7.58 12.17
CA LEU A 29 18.20 7.57 12.60
C LEU A 29 17.81 8.75 13.53
N THR A 30 18.72 9.68 13.79
CA THR A 30 18.57 10.71 14.83
C THR A 30 18.29 12.12 14.31
N ASP A 31 18.40 12.38 13.00
CA ASP A 31 18.36 13.74 12.48
C ASP A 31 17.02 14.02 11.78
N ALA A 32 16.09 14.59 12.55
CA ALA A 32 14.76 15.05 12.15
C ALA A 32 13.83 13.95 11.59
N ALA A 33 12.54 14.03 11.90
CA ALA A 33 11.55 13.25 11.15
C ALA A 33 11.68 13.66 9.68
N ARG A 34 11.97 12.71 8.79
CA ARG A 34 12.08 13.00 7.36
C ARG A 34 10.75 13.60 6.88
N ASP A 35 10.80 14.78 6.29
CA ASP A 35 9.64 15.44 5.69
C ASP A 35 9.04 14.66 4.49
N GLY A 36 9.77 13.64 4.01
CA GLY A 36 9.30 12.72 2.98
C GLY A 36 9.93 11.32 3.07
N THR A 37 9.19 10.33 2.59
CA THR A 37 9.61 8.93 2.41
C THR A 37 9.41 8.53 0.95
N TYR A 38 9.88 7.36 0.52
CA TYR A 38 9.73 6.92 -0.86
C TYR A 38 8.40 6.17 -1.06
N ALA A 39 7.65 6.58 -2.08
CA ALA A 39 6.51 5.83 -2.58
C ALA A 39 6.99 4.65 -3.43
N ILE A 40 6.23 3.57 -3.45
CA ILE A 40 6.44 2.45 -4.37
C ILE A 40 5.33 2.48 -5.42
N ASP A 41 5.70 2.49 -6.70
CA ASP A 41 4.81 2.22 -7.83
C ASP A 41 4.43 0.74 -7.77
N PHE A 42 3.26 0.44 -7.21
CA PHE A 42 2.80 -0.93 -7.00
C PHE A 42 2.53 -1.70 -8.29
N LYS A 43 2.31 -1.02 -9.42
CA LYS A 43 2.17 -1.70 -10.71
C LYS A 43 3.52 -2.21 -11.23
N ARG A 44 4.62 -1.61 -10.77
CA ARG A 44 5.98 -1.88 -11.29
C ARG A 44 6.97 -2.40 -10.25
N GLY A 45 6.62 -2.37 -8.96
CA GLY A 45 7.52 -2.71 -7.86
C GLY A 45 8.75 -1.80 -7.77
N ARG A 46 8.66 -0.55 -8.23
CA ARG A 46 9.77 0.43 -8.27
C ARG A 46 9.46 1.63 -7.40
N PHE A 47 10.47 2.37 -6.94
CA PHE A 47 10.23 3.64 -6.27
C PHE A 47 9.55 4.63 -7.23
N ALA A 48 8.40 5.21 -6.82
CA ALA A 48 7.63 6.17 -7.60
C ALA A 48 8.04 7.64 -7.34
N GLY A 49 9.06 7.85 -6.49
CA GLY A 49 9.52 9.17 -6.05
C GLY A 49 9.31 9.40 -4.55
N LYS A 50 9.70 10.59 -4.06
CA LYS A 50 9.47 11.00 -2.66
C LYS A 50 8.01 11.46 -2.48
N VAL A 51 7.39 11.01 -1.41
CA VAL A 51 6.04 11.37 -0.94
C VAL A 51 6.09 11.76 0.53
N THR A 52 5.06 12.43 1.04
CA THR A 52 4.98 12.70 2.49
C THR A 52 4.80 11.39 3.27
N GLY A 53 5.13 11.39 4.56
CA GLY A 53 4.91 10.22 5.43
C GLY A 53 3.45 9.73 5.38
N GLU A 54 2.50 10.65 5.36
CA GLU A 54 1.06 10.37 5.27
C GLU A 54 0.67 9.71 3.94
N GLN A 55 1.20 10.22 2.83
CA GLN A 55 0.96 9.63 1.51
C GLN A 55 1.51 8.20 1.42
N ALA A 56 2.64 7.92 2.05
CA ALA A 56 3.17 6.56 2.11
C ALA A 56 2.32 5.63 2.98
N VAL A 57 1.77 6.13 4.09
CA VAL A 57 0.79 5.38 4.89
C VAL A 57 -0.44 5.05 4.04
N ILE A 58 -1.03 6.04 3.36
CA ILE A 58 -2.18 5.84 2.48
C ILE A 58 -1.87 4.80 1.39
N GLN A 59 -0.70 4.89 0.76
CA GLN A 59 -0.27 3.93 -0.25
C GLN A 59 -0.08 2.52 0.33
N ARG A 60 0.50 2.39 1.53
CA ARG A 60 0.64 1.10 2.24
C ARG A 60 -0.72 0.48 2.55
N VAL A 61 -1.68 1.31 2.96
CA VAL A 61 -3.05 0.92 3.27
C VAL A 61 -3.77 0.40 2.02
N ILE A 62 -3.69 1.13 0.91
CA ILE A 62 -4.27 0.67 -0.35
C ILE A 62 -3.58 -0.59 -0.85
N LYS A 63 -2.26 -0.69 -0.73
CA LYS A 63 -1.55 -1.94 -1.04
C LYS A 63 -2.07 -3.10 -0.19
N TYR A 64 -2.24 -2.91 1.10
CA TYR A 64 -2.77 -3.94 2.00
C TYR A 64 -4.15 -4.40 1.55
N VAL A 65 -5.06 -3.46 1.28
CA VAL A 65 -6.42 -3.75 0.81
C VAL A 65 -6.41 -4.51 -0.52
N LEU A 66 -5.50 -4.20 -1.44
CA LEU A 66 -5.45 -4.81 -2.77
C LEU A 66 -4.53 -6.02 -2.90
N THR A 67 -3.85 -6.40 -1.82
CA THR A 67 -3.02 -7.61 -1.80
C THR A 67 -3.82 -8.75 -1.21
N PRO A 68 -4.13 -9.82 -1.97
CA PRO A 68 -4.61 -11.07 -1.42
C PRO A 68 -3.80 -11.56 -0.22
N ARG A 69 -4.50 -11.86 0.87
CA ARG A 69 -3.90 -12.44 2.08
C ARG A 69 -3.17 -13.73 1.69
N GLY A 70 -1.86 -13.78 1.95
CA GLY A 70 -1.02 -14.95 1.71
C GLY A 70 -0.20 -14.89 0.43
N GLU A 71 -0.38 -13.85 -0.39
CA GLU A 71 0.38 -13.68 -1.63
C GLU A 71 1.81 -13.17 -1.39
N VAL A 72 2.04 -12.46 -0.30
CA VAL A 72 3.37 -11.93 0.06
C VAL A 72 3.95 -12.76 1.20
N ALA A 73 5.04 -13.47 0.92
CA ALA A 73 5.89 -14.01 1.96
C ALA A 73 6.57 -12.83 2.68
N VAL A 74 6.12 -12.51 3.90
CA VAL A 74 6.65 -11.38 4.69
C VAL A 74 8.13 -11.61 5.05
N TYR A 75 8.56 -12.88 5.10
CA TYR A 75 9.94 -13.29 5.38
C TYR A 75 10.38 -14.44 4.47
N PRO A 76 10.94 -14.16 3.28
CA PRO A 76 11.53 -15.21 2.44
C PRO A 76 12.85 -15.68 3.06
N GLY A 77 12.80 -16.76 3.87
CA GLY A 77 14.01 -17.44 4.37
C GLY A 77 14.03 -17.84 5.86
N SER A 78 12.95 -17.68 6.61
CA SER A 78 12.87 -18.25 7.97
C SER A 78 12.43 -19.71 7.92
N ASP A 79 13.37 -20.65 8.10
CA ASP A 79 13.13 -22.09 8.28
C ASP A 79 12.45 -22.41 9.65
N THR A 80 11.56 -21.54 10.12
CA THR A 80 10.84 -21.75 11.37
C THR A 80 9.46 -22.31 11.03
N GLU A 81 9.23 -23.57 11.37
CA GLU A 81 7.91 -24.23 11.35
C GLU A 81 6.88 -23.55 12.29
N ASP A 82 7.28 -22.47 12.99
CA ASP A 82 6.50 -21.68 13.94
C ASP A 82 6.10 -20.28 13.40
N VAL A 83 6.11 -20.03 12.08
CA VAL A 83 5.44 -18.83 11.54
C VAL A 83 3.94 -19.11 11.47
N GLU A 84 3.29 -19.21 12.64
CA GLU A 84 1.84 -19.06 12.71
C GLU A 84 1.50 -17.62 12.27
N ASP A 85 0.95 -17.51 11.06
CA ASP A 85 -0.08 -16.55 10.69
C ASP A 85 0.24 -15.04 10.54
N ASP A 86 1.50 -14.64 10.40
CA ASP A 86 1.83 -13.27 9.95
C ASP A 86 1.60 -13.10 8.44
N VAL A 87 0.32 -13.09 8.06
CA VAL A 87 -0.10 -13.05 6.66
C VAL A 87 -0.45 -11.61 6.27
N TYR A 88 0.40 -10.99 5.46
CA TYR A 88 0.12 -9.69 4.86
C TYR A 88 -0.98 -9.79 3.81
N GLY A 89 -1.88 -8.80 3.80
CA GLY A 89 -2.93 -8.65 2.79
C GLY A 89 -4.35 -8.83 3.32
N SER A 90 -5.31 -8.46 2.50
CA SER A 90 -6.74 -8.48 2.80
C SER A 90 -7.45 -9.70 2.18
N TYR A 91 -8.74 -9.83 2.50
CA TYR A 91 -9.61 -10.85 1.92
C TYR A 91 -10.16 -10.49 0.54
N ILE A 92 -9.53 -9.55 -0.19
CA ILE A 92 -9.95 -9.10 -1.53
C ILE A 92 -10.08 -10.25 -2.54
N PHE A 93 -9.28 -11.32 -2.39
CA PHE A 93 -9.37 -12.50 -3.25
C PHE A 93 -10.73 -13.20 -3.17
N GLY A 94 -11.45 -13.05 -2.06
CA GLY A 94 -12.81 -13.58 -1.90
C GLY A 94 -13.84 -12.89 -2.80
N LEU A 95 -13.49 -11.78 -3.46
CA LEU A 95 -14.35 -11.12 -4.45
C LEU A 95 -14.11 -11.62 -5.88
N VAL A 96 -13.01 -12.35 -6.12
CA VAL A 96 -12.63 -12.81 -7.46
C VAL A 96 -13.47 -14.02 -7.85
N GLY A 97 -14.13 -13.94 -9.00
CA GLY A 97 -15.02 -14.98 -9.53
C GLY A 97 -16.47 -14.87 -9.02
N GLU A 98 -16.78 -13.84 -8.24
CA GLU A 98 -18.12 -13.58 -7.70
C GLU A 98 -18.98 -12.77 -8.67
N VAL A 99 -20.27 -13.10 -8.75
CA VAL A 99 -21.20 -12.42 -9.67
C VAL A 99 -22.01 -11.37 -8.91
N TYR A 100 -21.68 -10.11 -9.16
CA TYR A 100 -22.43 -8.96 -8.64
C TYR A 100 -23.53 -8.51 -9.61
N ARG A 101 -24.72 -8.23 -9.08
CA ARG A 101 -25.90 -7.82 -9.85
C ARG A 101 -26.05 -6.29 -9.91
N SER A 102 -25.30 -5.57 -9.09
CA SER A 102 -25.33 -4.11 -9.07
C SER A 102 -24.02 -3.51 -8.53
N ASN A 103 -23.80 -2.23 -8.85
CA ASN A 103 -22.71 -1.44 -8.27
C ASN A 103 -22.81 -1.34 -6.73
N GLU A 104 -24.02 -1.37 -6.18
CA GLU A 104 -24.25 -1.34 -4.73
C GLU A 104 -23.77 -2.64 -4.05
N GLU A 105 -24.07 -3.80 -4.64
CA GLU A 105 -23.64 -5.10 -4.11
C GLU A 105 -22.11 -5.20 -4.04
N VAL A 106 -21.41 -4.78 -5.11
CA VAL A 106 -19.94 -4.81 -5.12
C VAL A 106 -19.32 -3.73 -4.21
N THR A 107 -19.97 -2.57 -4.07
CA THR A 107 -19.56 -1.54 -3.11
C THR A 107 -19.63 -2.07 -1.68
N GLN A 108 -20.72 -2.75 -1.31
CA GLN A 108 -20.88 -3.35 0.01
C GLN A 108 -19.88 -4.49 0.26
N ALA A 109 -19.60 -5.32 -0.75
CA ALA A 109 -18.62 -6.38 -0.62
C ALA A 109 -17.20 -5.84 -0.42
N LEU A 110 -16.80 -4.83 -1.21
CA LEU A 110 -15.53 -4.12 -1.03
C LEU A 110 -15.45 -3.39 0.32
N GLN A 111 -16.55 -2.82 0.80
CA GLN A 111 -16.61 -2.21 2.13
C GLN A 111 -16.35 -3.27 3.21
N GLY A 112 -16.92 -4.47 3.10
CA GLY A 112 -16.63 -5.57 4.02
C GLY A 112 -15.15 -5.95 4.07
N VAL A 113 -14.45 -5.94 2.92
CA VAL A 113 -13.00 -6.13 2.87
C VAL A 113 -12.26 -5.01 3.60
N CYS A 114 -12.66 -3.76 3.39
CA CYS A 114 -12.07 -2.59 4.06
C CYS A 114 -12.30 -2.62 5.58
N ASP A 115 -13.50 -2.99 6.04
CA ASP A 115 -13.85 -3.08 7.46
C ASP A 115 -13.00 -4.12 8.19
N ILE A 116 -12.76 -5.27 7.54
CA ILE A 116 -11.88 -6.30 8.10
C ILE A 116 -10.44 -5.78 8.15
N ALA A 117 -9.95 -5.20 7.04
CA ALA A 117 -8.59 -4.67 6.94
C ALA A 117 -8.29 -3.57 7.97
N LEU A 118 -9.28 -2.73 8.29
CA LEU A 118 -9.13 -1.65 9.27
C LEU A 118 -8.66 -2.14 10.64
N ASN A 119 -9.05 -3.36 11.06
CA ASN A 119 -8.63 -3.94 12.35
C ASN A 119 -7.12 -4.22 12.42
N GLU A 120 -6.45 -4.32 11.26
CA GLU A 120 -5.02 -4.61 11.14
C GLU A 120 -4.20 -3.35 10.79
N LEU A 121 -4.84 -2.17 10.71
CA LEU A 121 -4.23 -0.90 10.29
C LEU A 121 -4.34 0.18 11.39
N PRO A 122 -3.45 0.17 12.41
CA PRO A 122 -3.61 0.97 13.63
C PRO A 122 -3.47 2.50 13.45
N ASP A 123 -2.85 2.93 12.36
CA ASP A 123 -2.66 4.34 11.97
C ASP A 123 -3.81 4.88 11.10
N VAL A 124 -4.78 4.03 10.76
CA VAL A 124 -5.98 4.39 10.00
C VAL A 124 -7.17 4.55 10.94
N GLN A 125 -7.92 5.62 10.76
CA GLN A 125 -9.15 5.92 11.48
C GLN A 125 -10.37 5.32 10.79
N SER A 126 -10.45 5.44 9.46
CA SER A 126 -11.55 4.87 8.68
C SER A 126 -11.11 4.50 7.26
N LEU A 127 -11.77 3.48 6.71
CA LEU A 127 -11.68 3.05 5.31
C LEU A 127 -13.08 2.95 4.74
N THR A 128 -13.41 3.83 3.80
CA THR A 128 -14.76 3.88 3.21
C THR A 128 -14.69 3.73 1.71
N VAL A 129 -15.45 2.79 1.15
CA VAL A 129 -15.67 2.67 -0.28
C VAL A 129 -16.76 3.67 -0.68
N ALA A 130 -16.36 4.80 -1.26
CA ALA A 130 -17.28 5.86 -1.67
C ALA A 130 -18.15 5.43 -2.86
N GLU A 131 -17.55 4.72 -3.81
CA GLU A 131 -18.23 4.15 -4.96
C GLU A 131 -17.45 2.95 -5.50
N ALA A 132 -18.17 1.98 -6.07
CA ALA A 132 -17.60 0.96 -6.93
C ALA A 132 -18.47 0.75 -8.19
N THR A 133 -17.84 0.59 -9.34
CA THR A 133 -18.47 0.43 -10.65
C THR A 133 -17.96 -0.82 -11.33
N ILE A 134 -18.89 -1.67 -11.75
CA ILE A 134 -18.58 -2.87 -12.54
C ILE A 134 -18.28 -2.47 -13.99
N GLN A 135 -17.15 -2.94 -14.49
CA GLN A 135 -16.67 -2.74 -15.86
C GLN A 135 -16.33 -4.09 -16.49
N GLY A 136 -17.36 -4.81 -16.93
CA GLY A 136 -17.20 -6.16 -17.48
C GLY A 136 -16.82 -7.15 -16.37
N ASP A 137 -15.62 -7.70 -16.44
CA ASP A 137 -14.99 -8.64 -15.50
C ASP A 137 -14.11 -7.94 -14.45
N THR A 138 -14.16 -6.61 -14.39
CA THR A 138 -13.39 -5.82 -13.45
C THR A 138 -14.24 -4.80 -12.70
N VAL A 139 -13.70 -4.30 -11.60
CA VAL A 139 -14.30 -3.22 -10.80
C VAL A 139 -13.34 -2.05 -10.70
N GLN A 140 -13.90 -0.86 -10.86
CA GLN A 140 -13.27 0.39 -10.43
C GLN A 140 -13.90 0.83 -9.12
N ALA A 141 -13.09 1.28 -8.17
CA ALA A 141 -13.56 1.73 -6.87
C ALA A 141 -12.85 3.02 -6.43
N ARG A 142 -13.52 3.82 -5.61
CA ARG A 142 -12.91 4.93 -4.89
C ARG A 142 -12.97 4.65 -3.40
N ILE A 143 -11.79 4.64 -2.78
CA ILE A 143 -11.63 4.35 -1.36
C ILE A 143 -11.13 5.61 -0.67
N VAL A 144 -11.90 6.10 0.29
CA VAL A 144 -11.51 7.19 1.19
C VAL A 144 -10.76 6.59 2.37
N VAL A 145 -9.51 7.02 2.54
CA VAL A 145 -8.64 6.66 3.66
C VAL A 145 -8.55 7.86 4.59
N GLN A 146 -8.95 7.69 5.84
CA GLN A 146 -8.76 8.69 6.88
C GLN A 146 -7.75 8.17 7.90
N LEU A 147 -6.68 8.92 8.15
CA LEU A 147 -5.65 8.60 9.13
C LEU A 147 -6.03 9.13 10.52
N GLN A 148 -5.44 8.55 11.58
CA GLN A 148 -5.69 8.96 12.97
C GLN A 148 -5.30 10.43 13.26
N ASN A 149 -4.44 11.03 12.44
CA ASN A 149 -4.05 12.43 12.56
C ASN A 149 -5.03 13.41 11.87
N GLY A 150 -6.10 12.91 11.25
CA GLY A 150 -7.12 13.69 10.56
C GLY A 150 -6.88 13.88 9.06
N THR A 151 -5.76 13.41 8.50
CA THR A 151 -5.54 13.44 7.05
C THR A 151 -6.52 12.50 6.35
N GLU A 152 -7.23 13.02 5.36
CA GLU A 152 -8.19 12.27 4.54
C GLU A 152 -7.78 12.33 3.08
N THR A 153 -7.88 11.20 2.37
CA THR A 153 -7.56 11.13 0.94
C THR A 153 -8.43 10.09 0.25
N GLU A 154 -9.05 10.48 -0.87
CA GLU A 154 -9.72 9.57 -1.80
C GLU A 154 -8.70 8.97 -2.78
N VAL A 155 -8.70 7.64 -2.91
CA VAL A 155 -7.83 6.89 -3.81
C VAL A 155 -8.68 6.12 -4.81
N ALA A 156 -8.44 6.37 -6.10
CA ALA A 156 -9.02 5.59 -7.19
C ALA A 156 -8.26 4.27 -7.37
N VAL A 157 -9.00 3.18 -7.45
CA VAL A 157 -8.51 1.83 -7.69
C VAL A 157 -9.20 1.27 -8.93
N ASP A 158 -8.42 0.74 -9.86
CA ASP A 158 -8.93 0.19 -11.11
C ASP A 158 -8.49 -1.27 -11.28
N GLY A 159 -9.37 -2.09 -11.86
CA GLY A 159 -8.99 -3.41 -12.36
C GLY A 159 -9.05 -4.53 -11.31
N ILE A 160 -9.88 -4.39 -10.26
CA ILE A 160 -10.13 -5.50 -9.33
C ILE A 160 -10.95 -6.56 -10.09
N GLY A 161 -10.39 -7.75 -10.29
CA GLY A 161 -11.11 -8.84 -10.96
C GLY A 161 -12.28 -9.33 -10.12
N VAL A 162 -13.46 -9.46 -10.74
CA VAL A 162 -14.67 -10.04 -10.14
C VAL A 162 -15.24 -11.13 -11.01
#